data_AF-A0A9N9FZF4-F1
#
_entry.id   AF-A0A9N9FZF4-F1
#
_cell.length_a   1.000
_cell.length_b   1.000
_cell.length_c   1.000
_cell.angle_alpha   90.00
_cell.angle_beta   90.00
_cell.angle_gamma   90.00
#
_symmetry.space_group_name_H-M   'P 1'
#
loop_
_entity.id
_entity.type
_entity.pdbx_description
1 polymer ?
#
loop_
_entity_poly.entity_id
_entity_poly.type
_entity_poly.pdbx_seq_one_letter_code
_entity_poly.pdbx_strand_id
1 'polypeptide(L)'
;MSFKARSGFEFTLLNYNNLSTKVYSPPFATSFDTFWQLKFKPTSKENPEYCSVYLVAIPSYEEGSTTSTWTNRSTYSVDIYIKHPETLAEMKKANLDTTKFSAIKPLRGWNKFCKKHLLPSDQIILGIEFDKTEFGTPDEKPRFPGNGKPFPDDLVIAWADQLNKPEHADVEFRVQGQSIYANTAILTRRSEYFQRMFEGRWMESITCNQGDEDQQQLLQHRQVPTSEDDEDTDVDNSSDSNPSHKRKRVSDNGSDSSHKRRRVSDSESEEEEDDDPVQSSSSSIRKSGRIIIDVIDFHPDTFLEMLRFLYTNRVAFGPRESPTSAVNMFKIADKYLIENLQQNAKVKLCRGVNINNAAEFLFTTAWQYDELRDHVMNYVVQNFKNVCKTSGFKNITSNSINYPQFHELLTEILHKVFADGDSDYSDC
;
A
#
# COMPACT_ATOMS: atom_id res chain seq x y z
N MET A 1 3.45 -25.88 -22.39
CA MET A 1 2.12 -25.39 -22.85
C MET A 1 1.63 -24.19 -22.03
N SER A 2 0.90 -23.23 -22.63
CA SER A 2 0.30 -22.09 -21.90
C SER A 2 -1.17 -22.36 -21.57
N PHE A 3 -1.52 -22.36 -20.27
CA PHE A 3 -2.90 -22.50 -19.80
C PHE A 3 -3.69 -21.21 -20.07
N LYS A 4 -4.43 -21.16 -21.19
CA LYS A 4 -5.44 -20.12 -21.44
C LYS A 4 -6.71 -20.42 -20.64
N ALA A 5 -6.68 -20.09 -19.35
CA ALA A 5 -7.87 -20.10 -18.52
C ALA A 5 -8.87 -19.03 -18.96
N ARG A 6 -10.04 -19.47 -19.44
CA ARG A 6 -11.21 -18.60 -19.60
C ARG A 6 -11.94 -18.50 -18.27
N SER A 7 -12.42 -17.31 -17.94
CA SER A 7 -13.39 -17.12 -16.85
C SER A 7 -14.75 -16.75 -17.41
N GLY A 8 -15.79 -17.16 -16.69
CA GLY A 8 -17.16 -16.73 -16.92
C GLY A 8 -17.74 -16.08 -15.68
N PHE A 9 -18.66 -15.14 -15.87
CA PHE A 9 -19.57 -14.69 -14.83
C PHE A 9 -21.00 -14.74 -15.38
N GLU A 10 -21.92 -15.30 -14.62
CA GLU A 10 -23.33 -15.44 -14.98
C GLU A 10 -24.22 -14.90 -13.86
N PHE A 11 -25.32 -14.26 -14.24
CA PHE A 11 -26.27 -13.62 -13.33
C PHE A 11 -27.71 -13.82 -13.81
N THR A 12 -28.50 -14.58 -13.04
CA THR A 12 -29.91 -14.85 -13.35
C THR A 12 -30.79 -13.66 -12.99
N LEU A 13 -31.52 -13.15 -13.98
CA LEU A 13 -32.52 -12.10 -13.83
C LEU A 13 -33.92 -12.71 -13.80
N LEU A 14 -34.55 -12.70 -12.62
CA LEU A 14 -35.94 -13.12 -12.41
C LEU A 14 -36.93 -12.01 -12.76
N ASN A 15 -38.09 -12.37 -13.31
CA ASN A 15 -39.21 -11.49 -13.64
C ASN A 15 -38.81 -10.24 -14.45
N TYR A 16 -37.82 -10.38 -15.32
CA TYR A 16 -37.09 -9.22 -15.87
C TYR A 16 -37.96 -8.32 -16.77
N ASN A 17 -39.06 -8.84 -17.31
CA ASN A 17 -40.01 -8.05 -18.12
C ASN A 17 -40.79 -7.02 -17.29
N ASN A 18 -40.91 -7.21 -15.97
CA ASN A 18 -41.57 -6.28 -15.05
C ASN A 18 -40.67 -5.11 -14.60
N LEU A 19 -39.37 -5.15 -14.95
CA LEU A 19 -38.41 -4.10 -14.60
C LEU A 19 -38.62 -2.85 -15.46
N SER A 20 -39.09 -1.76 -14.86
CA SER A 20 -39.20 -0.45 -15.52
C SER A 20 -37.83 0.24 -15.73
N THR A 21 -36.83 -0.13 -14.93
CA THR A 21 -35.51 0.51 -14.88
C THR A 21 -34.40 -0.33 -15.54
N LYS A 22 -33.19 0.26 -15.59
CA LYS A 22 -31.94 -0.50 -15.74
C LYS A 22 -31.70 -1.34 -14.47
N VAL A 23 -31.06 -2.50 -14.63
CA VAL A 23 -30.53 -3.33 -13.52
C VAL A 23 -29.04 -3.59 -13.76
N TYR A 24 -28.30 -3.79 -12.68
CA TYR A 24 -26.89 -4.15 -12.70
C TYR A 24 -26.70 -5.49 -11.99
N SER A 25 -25.73 -6.29 -12.42
CA SER A 25 -25.28 -7.48 -11.70
C SER A 25 -24.55 -7.09 -10.41
N PRO A 26 -24.27 -8.05 -9.50
CA PRO A 26 -23.12 -7.96 -8.62
C PRO A 26 -21.85 -7.59 -9.41
N PRO A 27 -20.92 -6.79 -8.84
CA PRO A 27 -19.58 -6.63 -9.40
C PRO A 27 -18.82 -7.96 -9.47
N PHE A 28 -17.93 -8.09 -10.44
CA PHE A 28 -17.00 -9.22 -10.61
C PHE A 28 -15.63 -8.72 -11.07
N ALA A 29 -14.60 -9.57 -11.11
CA ALA A 29 -13.22 -9.17 -11.37
C ALA A 29 -12.49 -10.14 -12.32
N THR A 30 -11.48 -9.64 -13.05
CA THR A 30 -10.59 -10.44 -13.91
C THR A 30 -9.11 -10.40 -13.48
N SER A 31 -8.82 -9.60 -12.44
CA SER A 31 -7.54 -9.44 -11.73
C SER A 31 -7.87 -8.62 -10.46
N PHE A 32 -6.96 -8.55 -9.48
CA PHE A 32 -7.22 -8.01 -8.13
C PHE A 32 -7.85 -6.60 -8.08
N ASP A 33 -7.48 -5.73 -9.02
CA ASP A 33 -7.94 -4.33 -9.15
C ASP A 33 -8.92 -4.10 -10.32
N THR A 34 -9.16 -5.11 -11.16
CA THR A 34 -9.78 -4.96 -12.48
C THR A 34 -11.24 -5.41 -12.41
N PHE A 35 -12.08 -4.50 -11.93
CA PHE A 35 -13.49 -4.74 -11.60
C PHE A 35 -14.46 -4.39 -12.74
N TRP A 36 -15.54 -5.16 -12.83
CA TRP A 36 -16.53 -5.12 -13.90
C TRP A 36 -17.95 -5.28 -13.35
N GLN A 37 -18.94 -4.88 -14.14
CA GLN A 37 -20.35 -5.10 -13.85
C GLN A 37 -21.16 -5.25 -15.15
N LEU A 38 -22.12 -6.16 -15.19
CA LEU A 38 -23.08 -6.23 -16.29
C LEU A 38 -24.25 -5.30 -16.00
N LYS A 39 -24.72 -4.60 -17.04
CA LYS A 39 -25.86 -3.68 -16.97
C LYS A 39 -26.89 -4.05 -18.02
N PHE A 40 -28.08 -4.41 -17.55
CA PHE A 40 -29.23 -4.78 -18.38
C PHE A 40 -30.27 -3.65 -18.45
N LYS A 41 -30.98 -3.56 -19.57
CA LYS A 41 -32.24 -2.79 -19.69
C LYS A 41 -33.24 -3.64 -20.50
N PRO A 42 -34.40 -4.03 -19.94
CA PRO A 42 -35.35 -4.93 -20.63
C PRO A 42 -35.93 -4.34 -21.92
N THR A 43 -36.10 -3.03 -21.94
CA THR A 43 -36.68 -2.24 -23.04
C THR A 43 -35.70 -1.11 -23.37
N SER A 44 -35.18 -1.02 -24.59
CA SER A 44 -34.25 0.05 -25.01
C SER A 44 -34.90 1.43 -24.94
N LYS A 45 -34.10 2.51 -24.83
CA LYS A 45 -34.65 3.89 -24.84
C LYS A 45 -35.17 4.30 -26.22
N GLU A 46 -34.47 3.91 -27.28
CA GLU A 46 -34.74 4.33 -28.66
C GLU A 46 -35.56 3.31 -29.45
N ASN A 47 -35.60 2.06 -29.00
CA ASN A 47 -36.11 0.93 -29.79
C ASN A 47 -36.80 -0.11 -28.87
N PRO A 48 -38.07 0.10 -28.46
CA PRO A 48 -38.71 -0.67 -27.38
C PRO A 48 -38.79 -2.19 -27.59
N GLU A 49 -38.75 -2.67 -28.83
CA GLU A 49 -38.72 -4.10 -29.17
C GLU A 49 -37.45 -4.84 -28.72
N TYR A 50 -36.39 -4.12 -28.35
CA TYR A 50 -35.08 -4.68 -28.01
C TYR A 50 -34.74 -4.48 -26.54
N CYS A 51 -34.06 -5.46 -25.95
CA CYS A 51 -33.29 -5.24 -24.72
C CYS A 51 -31.93 -4.58 -25.04
N SER A 52 -31.33 -3.94 -24.03
CA SER A 52 -29.99 -3.37 -24.11
C SER A 52 -29.08 -4.00 -23.06
N VAL A 53 -27.84 -4.30 -23.46
CA VAL A 53 -26.84 -4.97 -22.61
C VAL A 53 -25.52 -4.22 -22.70
N TYR A 54 -24.89 -3.98 -21.55
CA TYR A 54 -23.61 -3.29 -21.48
C TYR A 54 -22.69 -3.91 -20.43
N LEU A 55 -21.39 -3.87 -20.70
CA LEU A 55 -20.33 -4.02 -19.70
C LEU A 55 -19.97 -2.63 -19.15
N VAL A 56 -19.92 -2.55 -17.83
CA VAL A 56 -19.35 -1.44 -17.05
C VAL A 56 -17.96 -1.87 -16.61
N ALA A 57 -16.95 -1.06 -16.91
CA ALA A 57 -15.66 -1.12 -16.23
C ALA A 57 -15.76 -0.24 -14.97
N ILE A 58 -15.63 -0.83 -13.78
CA ILE A 58 -15.57 -0.07 -12.53
C ILE A 58 -14.11 0.36 -12.35
N PRO A 59 -13.79 1.67 -12.39
CA PRO A 59 -12.41 2.13 -12.32
C PRO A 59 -11.73 1.77 -11.00
N SER A 60 -10.47 1.37 -11.06
CA SER A 60 -9.56 1.43 -9.90
C SER A 60 -9.24 2.91 -9.54
N TYR A 61 -8.60 3.12 -8.39
CA TYR A 61 -8.19 4.47 -7.97
C TYR A 61 -7.17 5.12 -8.95
N GLU A 62 -6.18 4.35 -9.42
CA GLU A 62 -5.25 4.84 -10.46
C GLU A 62 -6.03 5.17 -11.76
N GLU A 63 -6.87 4.23 -12.20
CA GLU A 63 -7.64 4.35 -13.46
C GLU A 63 -8.55 5.57 -13.49
N GLY A 64 -9.25 5.88 -12.39
CA GLY A 64 -10.14 7.03 -12.27
C GLY A 64 -9.45 8.39 -12.43
N SER A 65 -8.14 8.44 -12.20
CA SER A 65 -7.32 9.67 -12.33
C SER A 65 -6.77 9.89 -13.75
N THR A 66 -7.05 8.98 -14.70
CA THR A 66 -6.47 9.01 -16.05
C THR A 66 -7.48 9.39 -17.14
N THR A 67 -7.05 10.22 -18.10
CA THR A 67 -7.85 10.62 -19.27
C THR A 67 -7.72 9.65 -20.45
N SER A 68 -6.63 8.88 -20.50
CA SER A 68 -6.29 7.91 -21.55
C SER A 68 -7.14 6.62 -21.50
N THR A 69 -7.02 5.79 -22.54
CA THR A 69 -7.56 4.42 -22.53
C THR A 69 -6.79 3.50 -21.59
N TRP A 70 -7.51 2.65 -20.86
CA TRP A 70 -6.92 1.76 -19.85
C TRP A 70 -6.26 0.53 -20.48
N THR A 71 -4.93 0.50 -20.48
CA THR A 71 -4.09 -0.54 -21.10
C THR A 71 -4.30 -1.93 -20.51
N ASN A 72 -4.48 -2.05 -19.19
CA ASN A 72 -4.61 -3.35 -18.54
C ASN A 72 -5.88 -4.08 -19.03
N ARG A 73 -6.96 -3.32 -19.18
CA ARG A 73 -8.26 -3.81 -19.66
C ARG A 73 -8.30 -4.09 -21.16
N SER A 74 -7.41 -3.49 -21.97
CA SER A 74 -7.36 -3.70 -23.42
C SER A 74 -6.80 -5.09 -23.82
N THR A 75 -6.31 -5.87 -22.86
CA THR A 75 -5.69 -7.18 -23.09
C THR A 75 -6.69 -8.33 -23.27
N TYR A 76 -7.96 -8.13 -22.87
CA TYR A 76 -9.01 -9.14 -22.89
C TYR A 76 -9.89 -9.04 -24.15
N SER A 77 -10.19 -10.17 -24.79
CA SER A 77 -11.35 -10.32 -25.68
C SER A 77 -12.51 -10.92 -24.88
N VAL A 78 -13.73 -10.41 -25.09
CA VAL A 78 -14.83 -10.63 -24.15
C VAL A 78 -16.14 -10.87 -24.90
N ASP A 79 -16.79 -12.01 -24.66
CA ASP A 79 -18.10 -12.33 -25.22
C ASP A 79 -19.20 -12.13 -24.17
N ILE A 80 -20.24 -11.37 -24.51
CA ILE A 80 -21.43 -11.20 -23.67
C ILE A 80 -22.59 -11.98 -24.29
N TYR A 81 -23.36 -12.67 -23.45
CA TYR A 81 -24.44 -13.53 -23.89
C TYR A 81 -25.67 -13.51 -22.98
N ILE A 82 -26.79 -13.98 -23.51
CA ILE A 82 -27.99 -14.34 -22.74
C ILE A 82 -28.32 -15.80 -23.02
N LYS A 83 -28.46 -16.60 -21.97
CA LYS A 83 -28.89 -18.02 -22.03
C LYS A 83 -30.31 -18.19 -21.49
N HIS A 84 -31.01 -19.21 -22.01
CA HIS A 84 -32.27 -19.67 -21.42
C HIS A 84 -32.00 -20.34 -20.06
N PRO A 85 -32.79 -20.09 -19.00
CA PRO A 85 -32.52 -20.59 -17.66
C PRO A 85 -32.52 -22.12 -17.56
N GLU A 86 -33.48 -22.79 -18.19
CA GLU A 86 -33.68 -24.24 -18.03
C GLU A 86 -32.80 -25.09 -18.96
N THR A 87 -32.65 -24.67 -20.23
CA THR A 87 -31.95 -25.43 -21.27
C THR A 87 -30.49 -24.98 -21.44
N LEU A 88 -30.08 -23.91 -20.75
CA LEU A 88 -28.76 -23.26 -20.84
C LEU A 88 -28.33 -22.83 -22.26
N ALA A 89 -29.22 -22.89 -23.25
CA ALA A 89 -28.93 -22.56 -24.63
C ALA A 89 -28.66 -21.05 -24.80
N GLU A 90 -27.58 -20.70 -25.50
CA GLU A 90 -27.24 -19.31 -25.83
C GLU A 90 -28.25 -18.73 -26.85
N MET A 91 -29.19 -17.92 -26.38
CA MET A 91 -30.19 -17.25 -27.22
C MET A 91 -29.56 -16.10 -28.02
N LYS A 92 -28.52 -15.47 -27.47
CA LYS A 92 -27.72 -14.44 -28.14
C LYS A 92 -26.33 -14.34 -27.51
N LYS A 93 -25.28 -14.33 -28.34
CA LYS A 93 -23.89 -13.97 -27.98
C LYS A 93 -23.37 -12.84 -28.89
N ALA A 94 -22.45 -12.03 -28.39
CA ALA A 94 -21.72 -11.01 -29.15
C ALA A 94 -20.40 -10.62 -28.48
N ASN A 95 -19.34 -10.48 -29.28
CA ASN A 95 -18.01 -10.07 -28.84
C ASN A 95 -17.91 -8.55 -28.62
N LEU A 96 -17.20 -8.14 -27.56
CA LEU A 96 -17.03 -6.76 -27.14
C LEU A 96 -15.54 -6.37 -27.10
N ASP A 97 -15.20 -5.35 -27.89
CA ASP A 97 -13.89 -4.70 -27.88
C ASP A 97 -13.67 -3.89 -26.58
N THR A 98 -12.68 -4.32 -25.80
CA THR A 98 -12.26 -3.71 -24.53
C THR A 98 -11.25 -2.58 -24.69
N THR A 99 -10.59 -2.45 -25.85
CA THR A 99 -9.42 -1.58 -26.04
C THR A 99 -9.71 -0.09 -25.84
N LYS A 100 -10.99 0.27 -25.84
CA LYS A 100 -11.47 1.65 -25.85
C LYS A 100 -12.14 2.10 -24.52
N PHE A 101 -12.05 1.31 -23.44
CA PHE A 101 -12.47 1.75 -22.10
C PHE A 101 -11.53 2.83 -21.52
N SER A 102 -12.08 3.79 -20.79
CA SER A 102 -11.36 4.85 -20.06
C SER A 102 -12.26 5.44 -18.97
N ALA A 103 -11.71 6.30 -18.08
CA ALA A 103 -12.50 6.97 -17.04
C ALA A 103 -13.65 7.82 -17.61
N ILE A 104 -13.44 8.38 -18.81
CA ILE A 104 -14.42 9.17 -19.57
C ILE A 104 -15.48 8.26 -20.23
N LYS A 105 -15.12 7.03 -20.60
CA LYS A 105 -16.00 6.07 -21.29
C LYS A 105 -15.96 4.66 -20.65
N PRO A 106 -16.40 4.52 -19.38
CA PRO A 106 -16.37 3.26 -18.62
C PRO A 106 -17.51 2.29 -18.99
N LEU A 107 -18.35 2.63 -19.96
CA LEU A 107 -19.52 1.84 -20.38
C LEU A 107 -19.41 1.47 -21.87
N ARG A 108 -19.59 0.19 -22.21
CA ARG A 108 -19.66 -0.31 -23.60
C ARG A 108 -20.71 -1.40 -23.76
N GLY A 109 -21.29 -1.53 -24.96
CA GLY A 109 -22.32 -2.52 -25.27
C GLY A 109 -23.33 -2.02 -26.30
N TRP A 110 -24.53 -2.59 -26.29
CA TRP A 110 -25.51 -2.46 -27.37
C TRP A 110 -26.85 -1.91 -26.88
N ASN A 111 -27.33 -0.84 -27.52
CA ASN A 111 -28.71 -0.35 -27.37
C ASN A 111 -29.74 -1.35 -27.94
N LYS A 112 -29.32 -2.24 -28.86
CA LYS A 112 -30.11 -3.29 -29.53
C LYS A 112 -29.40 -4.65 -29.40
N PHE A 113 -29.48 -5.31 -28.24
CA PHE A 113 -28.75 -6.58 -28.03
C PHE A 113 -29.51 -7.79 -28.56
N CYS A 114 -30.74 -7.99 -28.09
CA CYS A 114 -31.66 -9.05 -28.53
C CYS A 114 -33.10 -8.50 -28.60
N LYS A 115 -33.94 -9.07 -29.47
CA LYS A 115 -35.37 -8.73 -29.53
C LYS A 115 -36.11 -9.37 -28.34
N LYS A 116 -37.02 -8.64 -27.70
CA LYS A 116 -37.72 -9.10 -26.50
C LYS A 116 -38.55 -10.37 -26.72
N HIS A 117 -39.14 -10.56 -27.90
CA HIS A 117 -39.94 -11.75 -28.24
C HIS A 117 -39.09 -13.03 -28.48
N LEU A 118 -37.75 -12.93 -28.50
CA LEU A 118 -36.84 -14.08 -28.57
C LEU A 118 -36.34 -14.50 -27.18
N LEU A 119 -36.81 -13.84 -26.13
CA LEU A 119 -36.46 -14.13 -24.74
C LEU A 119 -37.68 -14.75 -24.03
N PRO A 120 -37.51 -15.72 -23.13
CA PRO A 120 -38.60 -16.29 -22.34
C PRO A 120 -39.26 -15.23 -21.46
N SER A 121 -40.54 -15.38 -21.14
CA SER A 121 -41.29 -14.33 -20.41
C SER A 121 -40.80 -14.08 -18.98
N ASP A 122 -40.18 -15.08 -18.36
CA ASP A 122 -40.04 -15.16 -16.91
C ASP A 122 -38.61 -14.82 -16.42
N GLN A 123 -37.61 -15.61 -16.82
CA GLN A 123 -36.23 -15.49 -16.32
C GLN A 123 -35.20 -15.62 -17.45
N ILE A 124 -34.05 -14.94 -17.32
CA ILE A 124 -32.91 -15.09 -18.23
C ILE A 124 -31.59 -15.18 -17.46
N ILE A 125 -30.63 -15.94 -17.96
CA ILE A 125 -29.25 -15.89 -17.48
C ILE A 125 -28.49 -14.88 -18.36
N LEU A 126 -28.03 -13.78 -17.77
CA LEU A 126 -27.14 -12.83 -18.43
C LEU A 126 -25.70 -13.16 -18.04
N GLY A 127 -24.83 -13.38 -19.03
CA GLY A 127 -23.47 -13.82 -18.77
C GLY A 127 -22.40 -13.20 -19.65
N ILE A 128 -21.16 -13.44 -19.27
CA ILE A 128 -19.95 -12.91 -19.90
C ILE A 128 -18.84 -13.95 -19.82
N GLU A 129 -17.96 -13.99 -20.82
CA GLU A 129 -16.82 -14.90 -20.94
C GLU A 129 -15.58 -14.10 -21.39
N PHE A 130 -14.44 -14.28 -20.71
CA PHE A 130 -13.18 -13.63 -21.01
C PHE A 130 -12.18 -14.62 -21.63
N ASP A 131 -11.47 -14.22 -22.67
CA ASP A 131 -10.51 -15.08 -23.39
C ASP A 131 -9.25 -15.47 -22.59
N LYS A 132 -8.96 -14.70 -21.54
CA LYS A 132 -7.86 -14.86 -20.58
C LYS A 132 -8.32 -14.34 -19.22
N THR A 133 -7.74 -14.88 -18.15
CA THR A 133 -7.81 -14.26 -16.82
C THR A 133 -6.54 -14.50 -16.03
N GLU A 134 -6.19 -13.54 -15.16
CA GLU A 134 -5.17 -13.72 -14.14
C GLU A 134 -5.87 -14.27 -12.89
N PHE A 135 -5.57 -15.51 -12.49
CA PHE A 135 -5.96 -15.97 -11.17
C PHE A 135 -5.06 -15.29 -10.13
N GLY A 136 -5.65 -14.60 -9.16
CA GLY A 136 -4.94 -14.20 -7.95
C GLY A 136 -4.56 -15.43 -7.12
N THR A 137 -3.60 -15.27 -6.21
CA THR A 137 -3.33 -16.28 -5.17
C THR A 137 -4.56 -16.46 -4.27
N PRO A 138 -4.82 -17.67 -3.72
CA PRO A 138 -6.09 -17.99 -3.06
C PRO A 138 -6.48 -17.09 -1.88
N ASP A 139 -5.48 -16.49 -1.22
CA ASP A 139 -5.65 -15.77 0.04
C ASP A 139 -6.08 -14.29 -0.15
N GLU A 140 -5.86 -13.71 -1.34
CA GLU A 140 -6.22 -12.31 -1.61
C GLU A 140 -7.65 -12.14 -2.12
N LYS A 141 -8.60 -11.94 -1.19
CA LYS A 141 -9.98 -11.56 -1.52
C LYS A 141 -10.02 -10.17 -2.20
N PRO A 142 -10.50 -10.04 -3.45
CA PRO A 142 -10.59 -8.75 -4.13
C PRO A 142 -11.48 -7.76 -3.36
N ARG A 143 -10.97 -6.57 -3.06
CA ARG A 143 -11.73 -5.51 -2.36
C ARG A 143 -12.69 -4.84 -3.34
N PHE A 144 -13.89 -5.41 -3.48
CA PHE A 144 -14.95 -4.87 -4.35
C PHE A 144 -15.18 -3.36 -4.10
N PRO A 145 -15.19 -2.51 -5.15
CA PRO A 145 -15.46 -1.07 -5.01
C PRO A 145 -16.95 -0.77 -4.70
N GLY A 146 -17.37 -1.08 -3.48
CA GLY A 146 -18.72 -0.80 -2.98
C GLY A 146 -18.96 0.70 -2.83
N ASN A 147 -19.83 1.27 -3.67
CA ASN A 147 -20.32 2.66 -3.61
C ASN A 147 -19.23 3.72 -3.42
N GLY A 148 -18.14 3.60 -4.18
CA GLY A 148 -17.01 4.51 -4.10
C GLY A 148 -17.38 5.97 -4.39
N LYS A 149 -17.41 6.79 -3.33
CA LYS A 149 -16.39 7.83 -3.26
C LYS A 149 -15.07 7.14 -2.85
N PRO A 150 -13.90 7.53 -3.38
CA PRO A 150 -12.66 7.24 -2.66
C PRO A 150 -12.74 7.85 -1.25
N PHE A 151 -11.84 7.46 -0.33
CA PHE A 151 -11.64 8.25 0.89
C PHE A 151 -11.49 9.72 0.48
N PRO A 152 -12.34 10.64 1.00
CA PRO A 152 -12.44 12.01 0.52
C PRO A 152 -11.06 12.63 0.33
N ASP A 153 -10.81 13.21 -0.85
CA ASP A 153 -9.46 13.64 -1.21
C ASP A 153 -8.93 14.72 -0.27
N ASP A 154 -9.83 15.53 0.32
CA ASP A 154 -9.57 16.44 1.44
C ASP A 154 -9.02 15.74 2.69
N LEU A 155 -9.56 14.58 3.09
CA LEU A 155 -8.99 13.78 4.19
C LEU A 155 -7.64 13.18 3.81
N VAL A 156 -7.50 12.69 2.57
CA VAL A 156 -6.23 12.10 2.13
C VAL A 156 -5.11 13.14 2.02
N ILE A 157 -5.44 14.36 1.56
CA ILE A 157 -4.54 15.51 1.56
C ILE A 157 -4.23 15.92 3.00
N ALA A 158 -5.24 16.09 3.87
CA ALA A 158 -5.03 16.47 5.26
C ALA A 158 -4.10 15.49 6.03
N TRP A 159 -4.22 14.18 5.80
CA TRP A 159 -3.30 13.20 6.37
C TRP A 159 -1.92 13.24 5.71
N ALA A 160 -1.82 13.46 4.40
CA ALA A 160 -0.52 13.69 3.76
C ALA A 160 0.20 14.94 4.30
N ASP A 161 -0.55 16.02 4.57
CA ASP A 161 -0.05 17.29 5.11
C ASP A 161 0.38 17.19 6.60
N GLN A 162 0.00 16.13 7.32
CA GLN A 162 0.53 15.82 8.66
C GLN A 162 1.86 15.05 8.63
N LEU A 163 2.29 14.53 7.47
CA LEU A 163 3.60 13.91 7.32
C LEU A 163 4.69 14.99 7.19
N ASN A 164 5.87 14.70 7.72
CA ASN A 164 7.04 15.58 7.70
C ASN A 164 6.84 16.94 8.39
N LYS A 165 6.02 16.99 9.44
CA LYS A 165 5.78 18.16 10.30
C LYS A 165 6.53 18.03 11.63
N PRO A 166 7.68 18.72 11.84
CA PRO A 166 8.48 18.58 13.06
C PRO A 166 7.71 18.98 14.33
N GLU A 167 6.82 19.96 14.20
CA GLU A 167 5.97 20.53 15.25
C GLU A 167 4.86 19.59 15.76
N HIS A 168 4.59 18.50 15.04
CA HIS A 168 3.54 17.51 15.36
C HIS A 168 4.07 16.07 15.37
N ALA A 169 5.40 15.87 15.36
CA ALA A 169 6.03 14.57 15.19
C ALA A 169 6.75 14.09 16.47
N ASP A 170 6.36 12.90 16.93
CA ASP A 170 6.98 12.16 18.03
C ASP A 170 8.21 11.33 17.59
N VAL A 171 8.42 11.13 16.28
CA VAL A 171 9.58 10.42 15.70
C VAL A 171 10.22 11.17 14.53
N GLU A 172 11.55 11.09 14.45
CA GLU A 172 12.42 11.58 13.40
C GLU A 172 13.24 10.42 12.81
N PHE A 173 13.09 10.19 11.51
CA PHE A 173 13.91 9.25 10.74
C PHE A 173 15.00 10.03 10.00
N ARG A 174 16.26 9.72 10.25
CA ARG A 174 17.41 10.34 9.59
C ARG A 174 17.85 9.47 8.42
N VAL A 175 17.34 9.79 7.24
CA VAL A 175 17.60 9.01 6.03
C VAL A 175 18.74 9.68 5.26
N GLN A 176 19.91 9.04 5.18
CA GLN A 176 21.09 9.58 4.47
C GLN A 176 21.45 11.04 4.83
N GLY A 177 21.21 11.47 6.08
CA GLY A 177 21.45 12.83 6.57
C GLY A 177 20.25 13.80 6.45
N GLN A 178 19.13 13.37 5.86
CA GLN A 178 17.88 14.13 5.80
C GLN A 178 16.90 13.63 6.89
N SER A 179 16.54 14.51 7.82
CA SER A 179 15.49 14.24 8.81
C SER A 179 14.09 14.23 8.17
N ILE A 180 13.32 13.17 8.41
CA ILE A 180 11.94 12.97 7.98
C ILE A 180 11.07 12.73 9.22
N TYR A 181 10.06 13.56 9.42
CA TYR A 181 9.26 13.59 10.65
C TYR A 181 7.95 12.82 10.51
N ALA A 182 7.57 12.01 11.51
CA ALA A 182 6.36 11.20 11.47
C ALA A 182 5.74 11.00 12.87
N ASN A 183 4.64 10.23 12.94
CA ASN A 183 3.90 9.93 14.16
C ASN A 183 3.80 8.42 14.44
N THR A 184 4.36 7.96 15.55
CA THR A 184 4.39 6.54 15.96
C THR A 184 2.99 5.95 16.04
N ALA A 185 2.00 6.69 16.57
CA ALA A 185 0.61 6.26 16.66
C ALA A 185 -0.03 5.93 15.29
N ILE A 186 0.45 6.53 14.20
CA ILE A 186 0.02 6.21 12.83
C ILE A 186 0.80 4.99 12.32
N LEU A 187 2.13 4.96 12.49
CA LEU A 187 2.99 3.89 11.97
C LEU A 187 2.70 2.53 12.64
N THR A 188 2.64 2.49 13.97
CA THR A 188 2.26 1.30 14.76
C THR A 188 0.89 0.74 14.33
N ARG A 189 -0.09 1.61 14.10
CA ARG A 189 -1.46 1.23 13.70
C ARG A 189 -1.58 0.76 12.25
N ARG A 190 -0.53 0.94 11.44
CA ARG A 190 -0.54 0.73 9.98
C ARG A 190 0.53 -0.26 9.47
N SER A 191 1.49 -0.63 10.31
CA SER A 191 2.52 -1.63 10.01
C SER A 191 2.91 -2.38 11.29
N GLU A 192 2.82 -3.72 11.26
CA GLU A 192 3.22 -4.57 12.38
C GLU A 192 4.73 -4.54 12.62
N TYR A 193 5.54 -4.22 11.60
CA TYR A 193 6.97 -3.95 11.77
C TYR A 193 7.18 -2.73 12.68
N PHE A 194 6.59 -1.58 12.32
CA PHE A 194 6.71 -0.37 13.12
C PHE A 194 6.07 -0.54 14.50
N GLN A 195 5.00 -1.34 14.63
CA GLN A 195 4.45 -1.73 15.93
C GLN A 195 5.52 -2.42 16.81
N ARG A 196 6.10 -3.52 16.34
CA ARG A 196 7.13 -4.29 17.10
C ARG A 196 8.41 -3.50 17.37
N MET A 197 8.75 -2.58 16.48
CA MET A 197 9.88 -1.66 16.60
C MET A 197 9.68 -0.67 17.75
N PHE A 198 8.52 -0.01 17.83
CA PHE A 198 8.22 0.97 18.89
C PHE A 198 7.74 0.35 20.21
N GLU A 199 7.09 -0.82 20.20
CA GLU A 199 6.68 -1.56 21.41
C GLU A 199 7.84 -2.32 22.09
N GLY A 200 8.98 -2.44 21.42
CA GLY A 200 10.26 -2.79 22.05
C GLY A 200 10.66 -4.26 22.00
N ARG A 201 11.43 -4.64 20.96
CA ARG A 201 12.43 -5.73 21.06
C ARG A 201 13.67 -5.53 20.15
N TRP A 202 13.90 -4.31 19.67
CA TRP A 202 14.92 -3.96 18.66
C TRP A 202 15.84 -2.83 19.17
N MET A 203 17.12 -2.83 18.78
CA MET A 203 18.15 -1.92 19.33
C MET A 203 17.87 -0.43 19.10
N GLU A 204 17.14 -0.08 18.05
CA GLU A 204 16.76 1.30 17.69
C GLU A 204 15.84 1.97 18.72
N SER A 205 15.26 1.20 19.65
CA SER A 205 14.41 1.73 20.75
C SER A 205 15.20 2.39 21.89
N ILE A 206 16.54 2.36 21.88
CA ILE A 206 17.40 2.82 22.98
C ILE A 206 18.27 4.02 22.58
N THR A 207 17.65 5.08 22.07
CA THR A 207 18.27 6.40 21.84
C THR A 207 17.52 7.55 22.53
N CYS A 208 16.66 7.24 23.51
CA CYS A 208 16.18 8.26 24.45
C CYS A 208 17.37 8.80 25.27
N ASN A 209 17.56 10.13 25.28
CA ASN A 209 18.72 10.80 25.87
C ASN A 209 19.08 10.31 27.29
N GLN A 210 20.08 9.43 27.41
CA GLN A 210 20.85 9.23 28.64
C GLN A 210 22.00 10.25 28.71
N GLY A 211 21.62 11.53 28.69
CA GLY A 211 22.48 12.63 29.10
C GLY A 211 22.13 12.97 30.55
N ASP A 212 23.14 12.93 31.42
CA ASP A 212 23.13 13.43 32.80
C ASP A 212 22.09 12.83 33.77
N GLU A 213 22.41 11.66 34.37
CA GLU A 213 22.27 11.44 35.84
C GLU A 213 22.95 10.14 36.35
N ASP A 214 22.92 9.03 35.59
CA ASP A 214 23.31 7.67 36.04
C ASP A 214 24.83 7.37 36.17
N GLN A 215 25.69 8.35 36.51
CA GLN A 215 27.15 8.12 36.70
C GLN A 215 27.61 7.96 38.17
N GLN A 216 26.71 7.90 39.17
CA GLN A 216 27.11 7.87 40.59
C GLN A 216 26.73 6.61 41.40
N GLN A 217 26.20 5.54 40.78
CA GLN A 217 25.81 4.31 41.53
C GLN A 217 26.52 3.00 41.12
N LEU A 218 27.48 3.03 40.18
CA LEU A 218 28.20 1.83 39.72
C LEU A 218 29.65 1.66 40.23
N LEU A 219 30.13 2.55 41.11
CA LEU A 219 31.48 2.48 41.72
C LEU A 219 31.53 1.82 43.11
N GLN A 220 30.44 1.19 43.58
CA GLN A 220 30.38 0.63 44.95
C GLN A 220 29.80 -0.79 45.04
N HIS A 221 30.12 -1.70 44.10
CA HIS A 221 30.05 -3.16 44.34
C HIS A 221 30.92 -3.99 43.36
N ARG A 222 32.25 -3.96 43.53
CA ARG A 222 33.14 -5.01 43.00
C ARG A 222 34.32 -5.25 43.95
N GLN A 223 34.10 -6.13 44.94
CA GLN A 223 35.19 -6.84 45.60
C GLN A 223 35.48 -8.14 44.81
N VAL A 224 36.75 -8.40 44.53
CA VAL A 224 37.30 -9.69 44.10
C VAL A 224 38.64 -9.85 44.85
N PRO A 225 39.05 -11.05 45.32
CA PRO A 225 40.00 -11.14 46.43
C PRO A 225 41.49 -11.16 46.05
N THR A 226 42.30 -10.84 47.06
CA THR A 226 43.68 -11.32 47.36
C THR A 226 44.79 -11.20 46.31
N SER A 227 45.76 -10.33 46.62
CA SER A 227 47.15 -10.76 46.90
C SER A 227 47.87 -9.74 47.82
N GLU A 228 48.60 -10.24 48.81
CA GLU A 228 49.95 -9.84 49.30
C GLU A 228 50.63 -8.64 48.55
N ASP A 229 51.27 -7.63 49.17
CA ASP A 229 52.08 -7.58 50.41
C ASP A 229 52.15 -6.18 51.13
N ASP A 230 52.57 -6.21 52.41
CA ASP A 230 53.44 -5.29 53.20
C ASP A 230 53.16 -3.82 53.65
N GLU A 231 53.67 -3.56 54.88
CA GLU A 231 54.09 -2.35 55.63
C GLU A 231 53.11 -1.23 56.11
N ASP A 232 52.78 -1.33 57.42
CA ASP A 232 52.85 -0.31 58.49
C ASP A 232 52.58 1.19 58.24
N THR A 233 51.57 1.74 58.95
CA THR A 233 51.81 2.59 60.16
C THR A 233 50.52 2.99 60.90
N ASP A 234 50.53 2.93 62.24
CA ASP A 234 49.51 3.54 63.11
C ASP A 234 49.64 5.07 63.21
N VAL A 235 48.53 5.81 63.35
CA VAL A 235 48.37 6.96 64.28
C VAL A 235 46.88 7.18 64.60
N ASP A 236 46.55 7.22 65.89
CA ASP A 236 45.26 7.69 66.45
C ASP A 236 44.98 9.18 66.18
N ASN A 237 43.71 9.58 66.01
CA ASN A 237 42.98 10.28 67.10
C ASN A 237 41.47 10.46 66.82
N SER A 238 40.75 10.83 67.88
CA SER A 238 39.30 10.98 67.98
C SER A 238 38.86 12.46 68.14
N SER A 239 37.54 12.64 68.33
CA SER A 239 36.84 13.79 68.94
C SER A 239 36.34 14.98 68.07
N ASP A 240 35.07 14.87 67.67
CA ASP A 240 33.92 15.67 68.20
C ASP A 240 33.74 17.18 67.84
N SER A 241 32.54 17.68 68.15
CA SER A 241 32.07 19.08 68.24
C SER A 241 31.58 19.83 66.98
N ASN A 242 30.24 19.91 66.90
CA ASN A 242 29.39 20.92 66.22
C ASN A 242 29.36 22.24 67.05
N PRO A 243 28.58 23.33 66.76
CA PRO A 243 27.89 23.77 65.52
C PRO A 243 27.97 25.31 65.22
N SER A 244 27.18 25.75 64.21
CA SER A 244 26.64 27.13 64.01
C SER A 244 27.56 28.18 63.32
N HIS A 245 27.07 29.20 62.58
CA HIS A 245 25.95 30.10 62.92
C HIS A 245 25.44 30.99 61.75
N LYS A 246 24.22 31.57 61.94
CA LYS A 246 23.70 32.88 61.44
C LYS A 246 23.32 33.12 59.96
N ARG A 247 22.00 33.28 59.78
CA ARG A 247 21.28 34.04 58.73
C ARG A 247 21.82 35.47 58.52
N LYS A 248 21.52 36.05 57.33
CA LYS A 248 21.18 37.48 57.19
C LYS A 248 19.95 37.65 56.27
N ARG A 249 19.31 38.83 56.30
CA ARG A 249 18.04 39.20 55.61
C ARG A 249 18.18 40.65 55.08
N VAL A 250 17.07 41.24 54.58
CA VAL A 250 16.92 42.56 53.90
C VAL A 250 17.19 42.44 52.39
N SER A 251 16.28 42.63 51.41
CA SER A 251 14.98 43.34 51.21
C SER A 251 15.07 44.77 50.70
N ASP A 252 14.40 45.10 49.58
CA ASP A 252 13.51 46.28 49.51
C ASP A 252 12.51 46.33 48.32
N ASN A 253 11.60 47.31 48.42
CA ASN A 253 10.49 47.84 47.59
C ASN A 253 10.60 47.85 46.03
N GLY A 254 9.54 48.09 45.24
CA GLY A 254 8.10 48.36 45.52
C GLY A 254 7.40 49.21 44.42
N SER A 255 6.11 49.59 44.59
CA SER A 255 5.25 50.47 43.72
C SER A 255 4.87 49.93 42.32
N ASP A 256 3.83 50.34 41.59
CA ASP A 256 2.42 50.81 41.81
C ASP A 256 1.66 50.60 40.43
N SER A 257 0.41 50.94 40.08
CA SER A 257 -0.69 51.73 40.66
C SER A 257 -2.11 51.23 40.24
N SER A 258 -3.09 52.11 39.96
CA SER A 258 -4.46 51.90 40.47
C SER A 258 -5.65 52.49 39.67
N HIS A 259 -6.83 51.84 39.84
CA HIS A 259 -8.21 52.36 39.59
C HIS A 259 -8.64 52.58 38.10
N LYS A 260 -9.95 52.71 37.73
CA LYS A 260 -11.16 53.15 38.47
C LYS A 260 -12.50 52.60 37.90
N ARG A 261 -13.55 52.58 38.75
CA ARG A 261 -14.91 51.99 38.58
C ARG A 261 -15.83 52.65 37.51
N ARG A 262 -16.79 51.87 36.98
CA ARG A 262 -18.25 52.15 37.11
C ARG A 262 -19.15 50.93 36.80
N ARG A 263 -20.49 51.06 36.94
CA ARG A 263 -21.51 49.99 37.11
C ARG A 263 -22.87 50.46 36.54
N VAL A 264 -23.74 49.54 36.09
CA VAL A 264 -25.19 49.36 36.43
C VAL A 264 -26.04 48.81 35.23
N SER A 265 -26.65 47.61 35.42
CA SER A 265 -27.98 47.11 34.93
C SER A 265 -28.35 47.04 33.42
N ASP A 266 -29.30 46.20 32.97
CA ASP A 266 -30.20 45.19 33.64
C ASP A 266 -30.70 44.09 32.64
N SER A 267 -31.32 43.02 33.19
CA SER A 267 -32.24 42.04 32.54
C SER A 267 -31.68 41.02 31.51
N GLU A 268 -32.13 39.75 31.42
CA GLU A 268 -33.18 39.00 32.17
C GLU A 268 -32.99 37.46 32.06
N SER A 269 -33.56 36.69 33.02
CA SER A 269 -33.95 35.24 33.03
C SER A 269 -32.95 34.15 32.53
N GLU A 270 -32.40 33.31 33.43
CA GLU A 270 -32.77 31.87 33.67
C GLU A 270 -31.96 30.90 32.77
N GLU A 271 -31.54 29.69 33.17
CA GLU A 271 -31.97 28.74 34.24
C GLU A 271 -30.80 28.34 35.20
N GLU A 272 -31.07 27.66 36.32
CA GLU A 272 -30.07 27.08 37.25
C GLU A 272 -30.22 25.55 37.37
N GLU A 273 -29.11 24.80 37.37
CA GLU A 273 -28.96 23.48 38.00
C GLU A 273 -27.45 23.23 38.33
N ASP A 274 -27.15 22.47 39.39
CA ASP A 274 -25.82 22.41 40.04
C ASP A 274 -24.77 21.48 39.38
N ASP A 275 -23.47 21.84 39.46
CA ASP A 275 -22.37 20.87 39.65
C ASP A 275 -21.09 21.52 40.26
N ASP A 276 -20.24 20.72 40.92
CA ASP A 276 -19.12 21.16 41.78
C ASP A 276 -17.80 21.45 40.99
N PRO A 277 -16.96 22.44 41.39
CA PRO A 277 -15.82 22.88 40.59
C PRO A 277 -14.56 22.01 40.79
N VAL A 278 -14.34 21.06 39.89
CA VAL A 278 -13.07 20.29 39.80
C VAL A 278 -11.88 21.23 39.54
N GLN A 279 -10.83 21.09 40.35
CA GLN A 279 -9.64 21.94 40.27
C GLN A 279 -8.89 21.76 38.94
N SER A 280 -8.60 22.87 38.26
CA SER A 280 -7.76 22.88 37.07
C SER A 280 -6.29 22.62 37.43
N SER A 281 -5.92 21.35 37.57
CA SER A 281 -4.53 20.93 37.62
C SER A 281 -3.89 21.09 36.24
N SER A 282 -3.17 22.19 36.03
CA SER A 282 -2.43 22.48 34.80
C SER A 282 -1.24 21.53 34.63
N SER A 283 -1.53 20.30 34.19
CA SER A 283 -0.55 19.25 33.96
C SER A 283 0.52 19.75 32.99
N SER A 284 1.72 20.00 33.52
CA SER A 284 2.85 20.47 32.72
C SER A 284 3.12 19.48 31.60
N ILE A 285 3.08 19.95 30.35
CA ILE A 285 3.33 19.11 29.18
C ILE A 285 4.75 18.55 29.31
N ARG A 286 4.84 17.25 29.65
CA ARG A 286 6.10 16.53 29.68
C ARG A 286 6.68 16.58 28.26
N LYS A 287 7.80 17.27 28.09
CA LYS A 287 8.59 17.20 26.85
C LYS A 287 9.20 15.80 26.75
N SER A 288 8.41 14.85 26.26
CA SER A 288 8.94 13.58 25.79
C SER A 288 9.98 13.88 24.72
N GLY A 289 11.15 13.26 24.81
CA GLY A 289 12.13 13.32 23.74
C GLY A 289 11.51 12.75 22.46
N ARG A 290 11.77 13.39 21.31
CA ARG A 290 11.43 12.81 20.02
C ARG A 290 12.29 11.57 19.80
N ILE A 291 11.69 10.47 19.39
CA ILE A 291 12.43 9.24 19.04
C ILE A 291 13.25 9.51 17.77
N ILE A 292 14.50 9.05 17.71
CA ILE A 292 15.40 9.28 16.59
C ILE A 292 15.91 7.93 16.08
N ILE A 293 15.67 7.64 14.80
CA ILE A 293 16.14 6.43 14.11
C ILE A 293 16.95 6.81 12.86
N ASP A 294 18.16 6.27 12.73
CA ASP A 294 18.99 6.45 11.54
C ASP A 294 18.70 5.35 10.50
N VAL A 295 18.45 5.75 9.24
CA VAL A 295 18.14 4.84 8.13
C VAL A 295 19.18 5.01 7.03
N ILE A 296 19.96 3.95 6.79
CA ILE A 296 21.15 4.01 5.92
C ILE A 296 20.95 3.38 4.54
N ASP A 297 19.96 2.51 4.38
CA ASP A 297 19.84 1.57 3.25
C ASP A 297 18.83 1.98 2.17
N PHE A 298 18.14 3.12 2.33
CA PHE A 298 17.21 3.68 1.34
C PHE A 298 17.46 5.17 1.08
N HIS A 299 17.08 5.62 -0.11
CA HIS A 299 17.07 7.05 -0.45
C HIS A 299 15.94 7.78 0.30
N PRO A 300 16.11 9.05 0.72
CA PRO A 300 15.10 9.81 1.47
C PRO A 300 13.70 9.77 0.83
N ASP A 301 13.59 10.01 -0.48
CA ASP A 301 12.31 9.98 -1.19
C ASP A 301 11.62 8.60 -1.16
N THR A 302 12.38 7.50 -1.22
CA THR A 302 11.82 6.14 -1.15
C THR A 302 11.20 5.89 0.23
N PHE A 303 11.89 6.33 1.28
CA PHE A 303 11.40 6.22 2.66
C PHE A 303 10.21 7.17 2.91
N LEU A 304 10.26 8.40 2.38
CA LEU A 304 9.17 9.37 2.46
C LEU A 304 7.90 8.85 1.78
N GLU A 305 8.01 8.27 0.58
CA GLU A 305 6.86 7.71 -0.15
C GLU A 305 6.28 6.47 0.55
N MET A 306 7.13 5.66 1.21
CA MET A 306 6.69 4.56 2.07
C MET A 306 5.91 5.07 3.29
N LEU A 307 6.41 6.08 4.00
CA LEU A 307 5.67 6.72 5.10
C LEU A 307 4.35 7.35 4.60
N ARG A 308 4.38 8.02 3.44
CA ARG A 308 3.19 8.60 2.80
C ARG A 308 2.15 7.54 2.45
N PHE A 309 2.57 6.35 2.02
CA PHE A 309 1.66 5.21 1.84
C PHE A 309 1.04 4.74 3.17
N LEU A 310 1.80 4.65 4.26
CA LEU A 310 1.25 4.26 5.57
C LEU A 310 0.16 5.25 6.04
N TYR A 311 0.40 6.56 5.87
CA TYR A 311 -0.55 7.63 6.20
C TYR A 311 -1.79 7.66 5.29
N THR A 312 -1.62 7.52 3.97
CA THR A 312 -2.68 7.81 2.97
C THR A 312 -3.32 6.58 2.32
N ASN A 313 -2.69 5.41 2.45
CA ASN A 313 -2.96 4.19 1.66
C ASN A 313 -2.91 4.42 0.13
N ARG A 314 -2.17 5.44 -0.34
CA ARG A 314 -1.93 5.73 -1.76
C ARG A 314 -0.43 5.81 -2.04
N VAL A 315 0.01 5.27 -3.17
CA VAL A 315 1.40 5.30 -3.67
C VAL A 315 1.40 5.81 -5.11
N ALA A 316 2.43 6.55 -5.49
CA ALA A 316 2.66 7.04 -6.85
C ALA A 316 4.04 6.58 -7.33
N PHE A 317 4.08 5.49 -8.10
CA PHE A 317 5.32 4.91 -8.62
C PHE A 317 5.99 5.84 -9.63
N GLY A 318 7.22 6.27 -9.33
CA GLY A 318 8.04 7.09 -10.20
C GLY A 318 8.61 6.33 -11.41
N PRO A 319 9.28 7.04 -12.33
CA PRO A 319 10.05 6.43 -13.43
C PRO A 319 11.06 5.40 -12.95
N ARG A 320 11.53 4.52 -13.85
CA ARG A 320 12.43 3.38 -13.52
C ARG A 320 13.70 3.79 -12.77
N GLU A 321 14.28 4.93 -13.11
CA GLU A 321 15.51 5.48 -12.52
C GLU A 321 15.26 6.32 -11.26
N SER A 322 13.99 6.54 -10.89
CA SER A 322 13.63 7.34 -9.72
C SER A 322 13.83 6.57 -8.40
N PRO A 323 14.20 7.26 -7.31
CA PRO A 323 14.09 6.72 -5.95
C PRO A 323 12.73 6.09 -5.65
N THR A 324 11.61 6.63 -6.15
CA THR A 324 10.25 6.11 -5.95
C THR A 324 9.80 5.13 -7.04
N SER A 325 10.72 4.56 -7.81
CA SER A 325 10.43 3.51 -8.80
C SER A 325 9.74 2.30 -8.15
N ALA A 326 8.92 1.58 -8.92
CA ALA A 326 8.23 0.38 -8.43
C ALA A 326 9.19 -0.70 -7.89
N VAL A 327 10.44 -0.76 -8.37
CA VAL A 327 11.48 -1.66 -7.83
C VAL A 327 11.86 -1.26 -6.41
N ASN A 328 12.12 0.02 -6.17
CA ASN A 328 12.53 0.51 -4.86
C ASN A 328 11.36 0.47 -3.87
N MET A 329 10.14 0.77 -4.34
CA MET A 329 8.94 0.65 -3.51
C MET A 329 8.60 -0.81 -3.17
N PHE A 330 8.93 -1.78 -4.03
CA PHE A 330 8.83 -3.20 -3.68
C PHE A 330 9.87 -3.59 -2.62
N LYS A 331 11.14 -3.21 -2.81
CA LYS A 331 12.25 -3.50 -1.87
C LYS A 331 12.04 -2.92 -0.47
N ILE A 332 11.53 -1.69 -0.38
CA ILE A 332 11.28 -1.05 0.92
C ILE A 332 10.06 -1.68 1.61
N ALA A 333 9.01 -2.02 0.85
CA ALA A 333 7.84 -2.70 1.41
C ALA A 333 8.17 -4.11 1.92
N ASP A 334 9.06 -4.81 1.24
CA ASP A 334 9.60 -6.10 1.66
C ASP A 334 10.36 -6.00 3.00
N LYS A 335 11.37 -5.12 3.11
CA LYS A 335 12.12 -4.93 4.38
C LYS A 335 11.22 -4.55 5.56
N TYR A 336 10.32 -3.58 5.37
CA TYR A 336 9.48 -3.04 6.44
C TYR A 336 8.12 -3.79 6.57
N LEU A 337 7.98 -4.95 5.94
CA LEU A 337 6.82 -5.86 6.00
C LEU A 337 5.47 -5.16 5.73
N ILE A 338 5.42 -4.33 4.69
CA ILE A 338 4.26 -3.54 4.28
C ILE A 338 3.58 -4.24 3.09
N GLU A 339 2.96 -5.40 3.35
CA GLU A 339 2.31 -6.29 2.37
C GLU A 339 1.49 -5.53 1.31
N ASN A 340 0.66 -4.57 1.73
CA ASN A 340 -0.25 -3.82 0.85
C ASN A 340 0.52 -2.92 -0.14
N LEU A 341 1.72 -2.44 0.22
CA LEU A 341 2.61 -1.68 -0.66
C LEU A 341 3.42 -2.62 -1.56
N GLN A 342 3.88 -3.74 -1.00
CA GLN A 342 4.63 -4.78 -1.72
C GLN A 342 3.79 -5.35 -2.87
N GLN A 343 2.53 -5.71 -2.60
CA GLN A 343 1.61 -6.24 -3.62
C GLN A 343 1.27 -5.19 -4.68
N ASN A 344 1.00 -3.94 -4.30
CA ASN A 344 0.81 -2.84 -5.27
C ASN A 344 2.04 -2.69 -6.19
N ALA A 345 3.25 -2.74 -5.63
CA ALA A 345 4.49 -2.64 -6.39
C ALA A 345 4.73 -3.88 -7.27
N LYS A 346 4.46 -5.09 -6.78
CA LYS A 346 4.52 -6.36 -7.53
C LYS A 346 3.61 -6.33 -8.76
N VAL A 347 2.34 -5.94 -8.59
CA VAL A 347 1.38 -5.78 -9.69
C VAL A 347 1.86 -4.74 -10.70
N LYS A 348 2.45 -3.62 -10.25
CA LYS A 348 3.04 -2.61 -11.13
C LYS A 348 4.24 -3.14 -11.92
N LEU A 349 5.11 -3.93 -11.27
CA LEU A 349 6.30 -4.53 -11.87
C LEU A 349 5.92 -5.58 -12.92
N CYS A 350 5.09 -6.57 -12.58
CA CYS A 350 4.62 -7.62 -13.50
C CYS A 350 3.96 -7.01 -14.75
N ARG A 351 3.06 -6.04 -14.58
CA ARG A 351 2.41 -5.35 -15.72
C ARG A 351 3.34 -4.44 -16.52
N GLY A 352 4.49 -4.06 -15.95
CA GLY A 352 5.55 -3.32 -16.64
C GLY A 352 6.48 -4.18 -17.51
N VAL A 353 6.42 -5.51 -17.38
CA VAL A 353 7.28 -6.45 -18.12
C VAL A 353 6.92 -6.43 -19.61
N ASN A 354 7.93 -6.20 -20.45
CA ASN A 354 7.82 -6.22 -21.90
C ASN A 354 9.15 -6.70 -22.52
N ILE A 355 9.12 -6.99 -23.83
CA ILE A 355 10.27 -7.52 -24.58
C ILE A 355 11.58 -6.75 -24.29
N ASN A 356 11.53 -5.41 -24.17
CA ASN A 356 12.72 -4.57 -24.04
C ASN A 356 13.35 -4.58 -22.64
N ASN A 357 12.55 -4.77 -21.58
CA ASN A 357 13.04 -4.70 -20.20
C ASN A 357 13.06 -6.05 -19.46
N ALA A 358 12.39 -7.10 -19.97
CA ALA A 358 12.21 -8.36 -19.25
C ALA A 358 13.55 -9.03 -18.86
N ALA A 359 14.53 -9.09 -19.77
CA ALA A 359 15.85 -9.63 -19.47
C ALA A 359 16.59 -8.78 -18.42
N GLU A 360 16.58 -7.46 -18.57
CA GLU A 360 17.27 -6.55 -17.65
C GLU A 360 16.68 -6.61 -16.24
N PHE A 361 15.35 -6.68 -16.13
CA PHE A 361 14.68 -6.85 -14.85
C PHE A 361 14.94 -8.24 -14.24
N LEU A 362 14.95 -9.31 -15.05
CA LEU A 362 15.25 -10.67 -14.59
C LEU A 362 16.64 -10.78 -13.96
N PHE A 363 17.68 -10.41 -14.72
CA PHE A 363 19.08 -10.60 -14.32
C PHE A 363 19.57 -9.58 -13.29
N THR A 364 18.93 -8.42 -13.13
CA THR A 364 19.29 -7.45 -12.07
C THR A 364 18.55 -7.66 -10.77
N THR A 365 17.23 -7.93 -10.83
CA THR A 365 16.33 -7.71 -9.68
C THR A 365 15.40 -8.88 -9.42
N ALA A 366 14.65 -9.34 -10.43
CA ALA A 366 13.56 -10.30 -10.19
C ALA A 366 14.07 -11.66 -9.68
N TRP A 367 15.31 -12.05 -10.02
CA TRP A 367 15.95 -13.27 -9.50
C TRP A 367 16.04 -13.36 -7.97
N GLN A 368 15.95 -12.23 -7.26
CA GLN A 368 16.03 -12.16 -5.79
C GLN A 368 14.70 -12.51 -5.10
N TYR A 369 13.61 -12.68 -5.87
CA TYR A 369 12.25 -12.81 -5.36
C TYR A 369 11.46 -13.84 -6.19
N ASP A 370 11.23 -15.04 -5.64
CA ASP A 370 10.75 -16.19 -6.42
C ASP A 370 9.51 -15.93 -7.28
N GLU A 371 8.49 -15.24 -6.75
CA GLU A 371 7.27 -14.93 -7.50
C GLU A 371 7.53 -13.98 -8.69
N LEU A 372 8.43 -13.01 -8.53
CA LEU A 372 8.84 -12.12 -9.62
C LEU A 372 9.77 -12.86 -10.60
N ARG A 373 10.71 -13.67 -10.08
CA ARG A 373 11.60 -14.53 -10.86
C ARG A 373 10.79 -15.41 -11.81
N ASP A 374 9.83 -16.17 -11.29
CA ASP A 374 9.04 -17.10 -12.09
C ASP A 374 8.12 -16.38 -13.10
N HIS A 375 7.47 -15.27 -12.72
CA HIS A 375 6.66 -14.49 -13.66
C HIS A 375 7.51 -13.96 -14.84
N VAL A 376 8.65 -13.33 -14.54
CA VAL A 376 9.52 -12.72 -15.56
C VAL A 376 10.26 -13.80 -16.37
N MET A 377 10.71 -14.88 -15.74
CA MET A 377 11.32 -16.05 -16.40
C MET A 377 10.37 -16.66 -17.43
N ASN A 378 9.12 -16.90 -17.06
CA ASN A 378 8.11 -17.42 -17.99
C ASN A 378 7.84 -16.46 -19.16
N TYR A 379 7.82 -15.14 -18.92
CA TYR A 379 7.73 -14.15 -20.01
C TYR A 379 8.95 -14.17 -20.93
N VAL A 380 10.17 -14.24 -20.38
CA VAL A 380 11.43 -14.28 -21.12
C VAL A 380 11.53 -15.53 -21.99
N VAL A 381 11.18 -16.70 -21.46
CA VAL A 381 11.15 -17.97 -22.21
C VAL A 381 10.15 -17.89 -23.38
N GLN A 382 8.90 -17.49 -23.12
CA GLN A 382 7.85 -17.38 -24.15
C GLN A 382 8.20 -16.39 -25.27
N ASN A 383 8.98 -15.34 -24.96
CA ASN A 383 9.35 -14.28 -25.90
C ASN A 383 10.83 -14.34 -26.32
N PHE A 384 11.56 -15.43 -26.04
CA PHE A 384 13.02 -15.48 -26.09
C PHE A 384 13.61 -15.03 -27.44
N LYS A 385 13.00 -15.47 -28.56
CA LYS A 385 13.37 -15.11 -29.95
C LYS A 385 13.34 -13.60 -30.25
N ASN A 386 12.70 -12.80 -29.39
CA ASN A 386 12.69 -11.33 -29.48
C ASN A 386 13.51 -10.69 -28.36
N VAL A 387 13.41 -11.20 -27.12
CA VAL A 387 14.18 -10.72 -25.97
C VAL A 387 15.69 -10.80 -26.23
N CYS A 388 16.18 -11.89 -26.83
CA CYS A 388 17.61 -12.07 -27.13
C CYS A 388 18.19 -11.06 -28.14
N LYS A 389 17.34 -10.38 -28.91
CA LYS A 389 17.75 -9.36 -29.90
C LYS A 389 17.93 -7.97 -29.27
N THR A 390 17.41 -7.74 -28.07
CA THR A 390 17.43 -6.43 -27.39
C THR A 390 18.83 -5.97 -27.02
N SER A 391 19.01 -4.66 -26.86
CA SER A 391 20.23 -4.08 -26.29
C SER A 391 20.46 -4.56 -24.86
N GLY A 392 19.40 -4.67 -24.05
CA GLY A 392 19.47 -5.17 -22.67
C GLY A 392 20.07 -6.59 -22.58
N PHE A 393 19.50 -7.56 -23.31
CA PHE A 393 20.02 -8.93 -23.30
C PHE A 393 21.47 -9.01 -23.81
N LYS A 394 21.79 -8.29 -24.89
CA LYS A 394 23.16 -8.22 -25.43
C LYS A 394 24.15 -7.66 -24.40
N ASN A 395 23.79 -6.59 -23.70
CA ASN A 395 24.59 -5.99 -22.65
C ASN A 395 24.84 -6.99 -21.49
N ILE A 396 23.81 -7.73 -21.08
CA ILE A 396 23.94 -8.79 -20.07
C ILE A 396 24.92 -9.87 -20.53
N THR A 397 24.80 -10.35 -21.78
CA THR A 397 25.72 -11.39 -22.30
C THR A 397 27.17 -10.91 -22.48
N SER A 398 27.39 -9.63 -22.80
CA SER A 398 28.74 -9.07 -22.93
C SER A 398 29.40 -8.74 -21.60
N ASN A 399 28.61 -8.46 -20.55
CA ASN A 399 29.08 -8.05 -19.22
C ASN A 399 28.61 -9.03 -18.13
N SER A 400 28.63 -10.33 -18.43
CA SER A 400 28.07 -11.41 -17.59
C SER A 400 28.54 -11.38 -16.14
N ILE A 401 29.80 -11.00 -15.90
CA ILE A 401 30.41 -10.88 -14.55
C ILE A 401 29.69 -9.89 -13.62
N ASN A 402 28.92 -8.95 -14.16
CA ASN A 402 28.15 -7.97 -13.37
C ASN A 402 26.80 -8.50 -12.87
N TYR A 403 26.43 -9.74 -13.21
CA TYR A 403 25.12 -10.34 -12.91
C TYR A 403 25.32 -11.63 -12.11
N PRO A 404 25.15 -11.62 -10.77
CA PRO A 404 25.53 -12.75 -9.90
C PRO A 404 24.96 -14.10 -10.32
N GLN A 405 23.74 -14.11 -10.86
CA GLN A 405 23.03 -15.32 -11.29
C GLN A 405 23.02 -15.56 -12.82
N PHE A 406 24.00 -15.00 -13.55
CA PHE A 406 24.04 -15.10 -15.02
C PHE A 406 23.98 -16.55 -15.54
N HIS A 407 24.85 -17.43 -15.02
CA HIS A 407 24.99 -18.79 -15.56
C HIS A 407 23.81 -19.69 -15.20
N GLU A 408 23.23 -19.57 -14.00
CA GLU A 408 22.07 -20.35 -13.59
C GLU A 408 20.82 -19.92 -14.38
N LEU A 409 20.52 -18.62 -14.41
CA LEU A 409 19.36 -18.09 -15.14
C LEU A 409 19.45 -18.35 -16.64
N LEU A 410 20.64 -18.20 -17.26
CA LEU A 410 20.78 -18.48 -18.70
C LEU A 410 20.65 -19.98 -19.00
N THR A 411 21.21 -20.86 -18.17
CA THR A 411 21.03 -22.32 -18.29
C THR A 411 19.57 -22.72 -18.14
N GLU A 412 18.85 -22.13 -17.18
CA GLU A 412 17.41 -22.35 -16.98
C GLU A 412 16.58 -21.89 -18.19
N ILE A 413 16.86 -20.69 -18.72
CA ILE A 413 16.20 -20.17 -19.93
C ILE A 413 16.46 -21.10 -21.12
N LEU A 414 17.70 -21.53 -21.34
CA LEU A 414 18.05 -22.39 -22.48
C LEU A 414 17.34 -23.75 -22.36
N HIS A 415 17.37 -24.41 -21.20
CA HIS A 415 16.59 -25.64 -20.99
C HIS A 415 15.09 -25.41 -21.24
N LYS A 416 14.48 -24.37 -20.65
CA LYS A 416 13.04 -24.08 -20.83
C LYS A 416 12.65 -23.65 -22.26
N VAL A 417 13.59 -23.18 -23.08
CA VAL A 417 13.36 -22.80 -24.49
C VAL A 417 13.53 -23.97 -25.45
N PHE A 418 14.39 -24.94 -25.14
CA PHE A 418 14.74 -26.04 -26.06
C PHE A 418 14.22 -27.42 -25.65
N ALA A 419 13.85 -27.66 -24.39
CA ALA A 419 13.32 -28.95 -23.93
C ALA A 419 11.91 -29.30 -24.47
N ASP A 420 11.10 -28.30 -24.86
CA ASP A 420 9.81 -28.49 -25.54
C ASP A 420 9.97 -28.99 -27.01
N GLY A 421 11.19 -29.38 -27.44
CA GLY A 421 11.54 -29.73 -28.83
C GLY A 421 11.79 -31.22 -29.15
N ASP A 422 12.24 -32.04 -28.19
CA ASP A 422 12.75 -33.40 -28.44
C ASP A 422 11.98 -34.46 -27.62
N SER A 423 10.75 -34.78 -28.02
CA SER A 423 9.99 -35.91 -27.43
C SER A 423 9.13 -36.71 -28.44
N ASP A 424 9.44 -36.64 -29.73
CA ASP A 424 8.59 -37.19 -30.81
C ASP A 424 9.40 -38.05 -31.82
N TYR A 425 10.33 -38.86 -31.29
CA TYR A 425 11.03 -39.92 -32.03
C TYR A 425 11.29 -41.14 -31.12
N SER A 426 10.27 -41.99 -30.94
CA SER A 426 10.38 -43.31 -30.31
C SER A 426 9.22 -44.24 -30.71
N ASP A 427 9.07 -44.46 -32.02
CA ASP A 427 8.37 -45.62 -32.58
C ASP A 427 9.21 -46.16 -33.75
N CYS A 428 9.61 -47.44 -33.65
CA CYS A 428 10.40 -48.21 -34.61
C CYS A 428 9.89 -49.66 -34.65
#